data_AF-A0A2M7EIW7-F1
#
_entry.id   AF-A0A2M7EIW7-F1
#
_cell.length_a   1.000
_cell.length_b   1.000
_cell.length_c   1.000
_cell.angle_alpha   90.00
_cell.angle_beta   90.00
_cell.angle_gamma   90.00
#
_symmetry.space_group_name_H-M   'P 1'
#
loop_
_entity.id
_entity.type
_entity.pdbx_description
1 polymer ?
#
loop_
_entity_poly.entity_id
_entity_poly.type
_entity_poly.pdbx_seq_one_letter_code
_entity_poly.pdbx_strand_id
1 'polypeptide(L)'
;PLSTAYMYSELFGYEGSLDQGFRKSRFFYGFFVFQILLASLFVMQPAFSLFKITLYADFLNGLILPILFIYLYRFANNTEIMGKHRNSKMQNVVLIVCGVIITIAVIFGIIGKLFNL
;
A
#
# COMPACT_ATOMS: atom_id res chain seq x y z
N PRO A 1 9.19 1.57 -2.41
CA PRO A 1 10.01 2.10 -3.52
C PRO A 1 9.52 1.67 -4.91
N LEU A 2 9.10 0.41 -5.09
CA LEU A 2 8.61 -0.08 -6.38
C LEU A 2 7.28 0.59 -6.79
N SER A 3 6.21 0.42 -6.00
CA SER A 3 4.89 1.01 -6.31
C SER A 3 4.96 2.54 -6.49
N THR A 4 5.77 3.23 -5.69
CA THR A 4 6.03 4.67 -5.86
C THR A 4 6.75 4.98 -7.17
N ALA A 5 7.80 4.24 -7.54
CA ALA A 5 8.48 4.44 -8.83
C ALA A 5 7.56 4.15 -10.03
N TYR A 6 6.67 3.17 -9.93
CA TYR A 6 5.65 2.87 -10.95
C TYR A 6 4.70 4.05 -11.14
N MET A 7 4.05 4.50 -10.05
CA MET A 7 3.09 5.60 -10.09
C MET A 7 3.72 6.91 -10.58
N TYR A 8 4.94 7.22 -10.15
CA TYR A 8 5.67 8.38 -10.66
C TYR A 8 6.03 8.23 -12.14
N SER A 9 6.49 7.06 -12.59
CA SER A 9 6.79 6.83 -14.00
C SER A 9 5.54 7.02 -14.87
N GLU A 10 4.41 6.50 -14.42
CA GLU A 10 3.12 6.59 -15.11
C GLU A 10 2.60 8.04 -15.18
N LEU A 11 2.75 8.82 -14.09
CA LEU A 11 2.44 10.26 -14.09
C LEU A 11 3.24 11.06 -15.11
N PHE A 12 4.49 10.68 -15.38
CA PHE A 12 5.33 11.33 -16.39
C PHE A 12 5.08 10.79 -17.82
N GLY A 13 4.06 9.96 -18.02
CA GLY A 13 3.69 9.42 -19.33
C GLY A 13 4.61 8.31 -19.83
N TYR A 14 5.45 7.75 -18.96
CA TYR A 14 6.30 6.61 -19.29
C TYR A 14 5.71 5.35 -18.68
N GLU A 15 5.35 4.37 -19.52
CA GLU A 15 4.95 3.02 -19.12
C GLU A 15 6.16 2.28 -18.52
N GLY A 16 6.60 2.72 -17.34
CA GLY A 16 7.77 2.14 -16.72
C GLY A 16 7.38 0.89 -15.95
N SER A 17 7.90 -0.25 -16.39
CA SER A 17 7.69 -1.53 -15.72
C SER A 17 9.01 -2.25 -15.57
N LEU A 18 9.15 -3.05 -14.51
CA LEU A 18 10.28 -3.96 -14.31
C LEU A 18 10.50 -4.90 -15.50
N ASP A 19 9.44 -5.21 -16.26
CA ASP A 19 9.48 -6.04 -17.47
C ASP A 19 9.93 -5.30 -18.74
N GLN A 20 10.06 -3.96 -18.71
CA GLN A 20 10.54 -3.20 -19.86
C GLN A 20 12.06 -3.02 -19.80
N GLY A 21 12.73 -3.20 -20.94
CA GLY A 21 14.18 -3.07 -21.04
C GLY A 21 14.69 -1.72 -20.50
N PHE A 22 15.82 -1.76 -19.80
CA PHE A 22 16.48 -0.63 -19.09
C PHE A 22 16.55 0.68 -19.88
N ARG A 23 16.57 0.60 -21.22
CA ARG A 23 16.63 1.76 -22.13
C ARG A 23 15.28 2.45 -22.37
N LYS A 24 14.15 1.74 -22.24
CA LYS A 24 12.79 2.27 -22.40
C LYS A 24 12.24 2.87 -21.09
N SER A 25 12.74 2.40 -19.94
CA SER A 25 12.25 2.78 -18.61
C SER A 25 13.29 3.49 -17.72
N ARG A 26 14.13 4.34 -18.31
CA ARG A 26 15.22 5.03 -17.58
C ARG A 26 14.72 5.84 -16.38
N PHE A 27 13.54 6.45 -16.49
CA PHE A 27 12.94 7.22 -15.40
C PHE A 27 12.52 6.35 -14.22
N PHE A 28 11.90 5.19 -14.48
CA PHE A 28 11.53 4.23 -13.44
C PHE A 28 12.75 3.73 -12.67
N TYR A 29 13.75 3.19 -13.38
CA TYR A 29 14.97 2.68 -12.75
C TYR A 29 15.75 3.80 -12.05
N GLY A 30 15.76 5.02 -12.61
CA GLY A 30 16.36 6.20 -11.98
C GLY A 30 15.70 6.55 -10.65
N PHE A 31 14.38 6.68 -10.61
CA PHE A 31 13.62 6.94 -9.37
C PHE A 31 13.79 5.82 -8.36
N PHE A 32 13.77 4.56 -8.81
CA PHE A 32 13.94 3.40 -7.94
C PHE A 32 15.33 3.37 -7.29
N VAL A 33 16.40 3.53 -8.06
CA VAL A 33 17.78 3.57 -7.54
C VAL A 33 18.00 4.80 -6.67
N PHE A 34 17.45 5.96 -7.04
CA PHE A 34 17.49 7.17 -6.22
C PHE A 34 16.86 6.96 -4.85
N GLN A 35 15.67 6.36 -4.78
CA GLN A 35 14.99 6.06 -3.51
C GLN A 35 15.80 5.10 -2.64
N ILE A 36 16.44 4.08 -3.24
CA ILE A 36 17.31 3.14 -2.51
C ILE A 36 18.56 3.83 -1.99
N LEU A 37 19.25 4.62 -2.81
CA LEU A 37 20.45 5.36 -2.40
C LEU A 37 20.14 6.33 -1.26
N LEU A 38 19.04 7.07 -1.38
CA LEU A 38 18.57 7.97 -0.33
C LEU A 38 18.33 7.19 0.97
N ALA A 39 17.58 6.10 0.91
CA ALA A 39 17.30 5.26 2.08
C ALA A 39 18.59 4.69 2.71
N SER A 40 19.53 4.23 1.89
CA SER A 40 20.83 3.70 2.35
C SER A 40 21.64 4.75 3.10
N LEU A 41 21.66 6.00 2.62
CA LEU A 41 22.37 7.10 3.29
C LEU A 41 21.77 7.39 4.67
N PHE A 42 20.43 7.36 4.81
CA PHE A 42 19.76 7.56 6.10
C PHE A 42 19.95 6.37 7.06
N VAL A 43 19.95 5.14 6.55
CA VAL A 43 20.08 3.92 7.36
C VAL A 43 21.50 3.71 7.91
N MET A 44 22.54 4.20 7.21
CA MET A 44 23.92 4.11 7.70
C MET A 44 24.15 4.86 9.03
N GLN A 45 23.24 5.76 9.42
CA GLN A 45 23.33 6.44 10.71
C GLN A 45 22.78 5.53 11.83
N PRO A 46 23.63 5.05 12.77
CA PRO A 46 23.21 4.10 13.82
C PRO A 46 22.25 4.70 14.87
N ALA A 47 21.96 6.00 14.77
CA ALA A 47 21.04 6.71 15.66
C ALA A 47 19.56 6.27 15.49
N PHE A 48 19.20 5.67 14.35
CA PHE A 48 17.82 5.31 14.05
C PHE A 48 17.60 3.79 14.12
N SER A 49 16.63 3.38 14.92
CA SER A 49 16.19 1.98 14.94
C SER A 49 15.37 1.67 13.69
N LEU A 50 15.93 0.86 12.78
CA LEU A 50 15.23 0.28 11.62
C LEU A 50 13.89 -0.34 12.01
N PHE A 51 13.84 -0.99 13.18
CA PHE A 51 12.63 -1.60 13.71
C PHE A 51 11.53 -0.56 13.99
N LYS A 52 11.88 0.57 14.62
CA LYS A 52 10.92 1.66 14.86
C LYS A 52 10.37 2.22 13.56
N ILE A 53 11.23 2.49 12.58
CA ILE A 53 10.81 3.01 11.26
C ILE A 53 9.85 2.04 10.58
N THR A 54 10.17 0.74 10.60
CA THR A 54 9.31 -0.31 10.02
C THR A 54 7.95 -0.36 10.73
N LEU A 55 7.94 -0.34 12.07
CA LEU A 55 6.69 -0.29 12.83
C LEU A 55 5.82 0.94 12.50
N TYR A 56 6.44 2.12 12.31
CA TYR A 56 5.68 3.30 11.89
C TYR A 56 5.11 3.15 10.48
N ALA A 57 5.89 2.61 9.54
CA ALA A 57 5.45 2.37 8.17
C ALA A 57 4.29 1.35 8.12
N ASP A 58 4.40 0.26 8.88
CA ASP A 58 3.36 -0.77 8.97
C ASP A 58 2.10 -0.23 9.65
N PHE A 59 2.25 0.61 10.68
CA PHE A 59 1.11 1.29 11.31
C PHE A 59 0.38 2.21 10.33
N LEU A 60 1.11 3.02 9.56
CA LEU A 60 0.53 3.86 8.51
C LEU A 60 -0.17 3.03 7.42
N ASN A 61 0.45 1.93 6.99
CA ASN A 61 -0.15 1.01 6.03
C ASN A 61 -1.45 0.41 6.58
N GLY A 62 -1.44 -0.06 7.83
CA GLY A 62 -2.62 -0.55 8.53
C GLY A 62 -3.75 0.48 8.62
N LEU A 63 -3.43 1.77 8.86
CA LEU A 63 -4.42 2.85 8.87
C LEU A 63 -5.08 3.09 7.51
N ILE A 64 -4.33 2.94 6.42
CA ILE A 64 -4.83 3.13 5.05
C ILE A 64 -5.67 1.93 4.60
N LEU A 65 -5.36 0.74 5.10
CA LEU A 65 -6.02 -0.52 4.72
C LEU A 65 -7.56 -0.49 4.81
N PRO A 66 -8.24 -0.02 5.89
CA PRO A 66 -9.70 0.02 5.96
C PRO A 66 -10.30 0.94 4.90
N ILE A 67 -9.66 2.06 4.61
CA ILE A 67 -10.10 2.99 3.56
C ILE A 67 -10.05 2.27 2.21
N LEU A 68 -8.91 1.64 1.88
CA LEU A 68 -8.76 0.86 0.66
C LEU A 68 -9.76 -0.29 0.58
N PHE A 69 -10.00 -0.98 1.69
CA PHE A 69 -10.93 -2.11 1.75
C PHE A 69 -12.37 -1.67 1.44
N ILE A 70 -12.81 -0.52 1.94
CA ILE A 70 -14.14 0.05 1.61
C ILE A 70 -14.25 0.31 0.10
N TYR A 71 -13.22 0.90 -0.51
CA TYR A 71 -13.19 1.13 -1.95
C TYR A 71 -13.23 -0.18 -2.75
N LEU A 72 -12.41 -1.16 -2.37
CA LEU A 72 -12.38 -2.47 -3.01
C LEU A 72 -13.71 -3.22 -2.86
N TYR A 73 -14.34 -3.15 -1.68
CA TYR A 73 -15.66 -3.71 -1.45
C TYR A 73 -16.72 -3.08 -2.34
N ARG A 74 -16.73 -1.74 -2.45
CA ARG A 74 -17.66 -1.03 -3.36
C ARG A 74 -17.38 -1.36 -4.81
N PHE A 75 -16.12 -1.41 -5.21
CA PHE A 75 -15.68 -1.77 -6.55
C PHE A 75 -16.12 -3.19 -6.94
N ALA A 76 -15.88 -4.17 -6.07
CA ALA A 76 -16.24 -5.56 -6.29
C ALA A 76 -17.76 -5.80 -6.30
N ASN A 77 -18.54 -4.88 -5.71
CA ASN A 77 -20.00 -4.89 -5.77
C ASN A 77 -20.59 -4.06 -6.92
N ASN A 78 -19.77 -3.29 -7.65
CA ASN A 78 -20.28 -2.43 -8.71
C ASN A 78 -20.66 -3.26 -9.94
N THR A 79 -21.94 -3.29 -10.26
CA THR A 79 -22.49 -4.02 -11.43
C THR A 79 -22.05 -3.43 -12.76
N GLU A 80 -21.74 -2.14 -12.83
CA GLU A 80 -21.24 -1.50 -14.06
C GLU A 80 -19.82 -1.97 -14.40
N ILE A 81 -19.00 -2.22 -13.37
CA ILE A 81 -17.59 -2.59 -13.55
C ILE A 81 -17.41 -4.11 -13.59
N MET A 82 -18.02 -4.85 -12.64
CA MET A 82 -17.89 -6.31 -12.51
C MET A 82 -18.89 -7.10 -13.37
N GLY A 83 -19.97 -6.46 -13.83
CA GLY A 83 -21.01 -7.12 -14.63
C GLY A 83 -21.57 -8.37 -13.94
N LYS A 84 -21.37 -9.54 -14.60
CA LYS A 84 -21.85 -10.85 -14.12
C LYS A 84 -20.98 -11.47 -13.01
N HIS A 85 -19.77 -10.97 -12.78
CA HIS A 85 -18.83 -11.50 -11.78
C HIS A 85 -18.90 -10.76 -10.45
N ARG A 86 -20.03 -10.08 -10.18
CA ARG A 86 -20.27 -9.42 -8.90
C ARG A 86 -20.25 -10.43 -7.76
N ASN A 87 -19.74 -10.01 -6.61
CA ASN A 87 -19.83 -10.79 -5.38
C ASN A 87 -21.26 -11.26 -5.07
N SER A 88 -21.39 -12.56 -4.85
CA SER A 88 -22.60 -13.17 -4.32
C SER A 88 -22.86 -12.73 -2.88
N LYS A 89 -24.08 -12.96 -2.37
CA LYS A 89 -24.44 -12.62 -0.99
C LYS A 89 -23.49 -13.24 0.04
N MET A 90 -23.02 -14.47 -0.19
CA MET A 90 -22.06 -15.15 0.70
C MET A 90 -20.67 -14.49 0.66
N GLN A 91 -20.18 -14.12 -0.52
CA GLN A 91 -18.91 -13.40 -0.66
C GLN A 91 -18.98 -12.02 0.00
N ASN A 92 -20.12 -11.32 -0.10
CA ASN A 92 -20.30 -10.05 0.60
C ASN A 92 -20.28 -10.19 2.12
N VAL A 93 -20.88 -11.24 2.68
CA VAL A 93 -20.81 -11.50 4.13
C VAL A 93 -19.36 -11.70 4.56
N VAL A 94 -18.59 -12.52 3.84
CA VAL A 94 -17.16 -12.74 4.15
C VAL A 94 -16.39 -11.42 4.07
N LEU A 95 -16.60 -10.62 3.03
CA LEU A 95 -15.92 -9.33 2.88
C LEU A 95 -16.30 -8.35 3.98
N ILE A 96 -17.57 -8.30 4.39
CA ILE A 96 -18.00 -7.45 5.50
C ILE A 96 -17.32 -7.90 6.79
N VAL A 97 -17.28 -9.20 7.08
CA VAL A 97 -16.60 -9.75 8.27
C VAL A 97 -15.11 -9.39 8.24
N CYS A 98 -14.42 -9.59 7.12
CA CYS A 98 -13.02 -9.19 6.97
C CYS A 98 -12.83 -7.68 7.18
N GLY A 99 -13.68 -6.85 6.58
CA GLY A 99 -13.63 -5.38 6.74
C GLY A 99 -13.83 -4.94 8.19
N VAL A 100 -14.75 -5.57 8.90
CA VAL A 100 -14.99 -5.32 10.34
C VAL A 100 -13.77 -5.73 11.17
N ILE A 101 -13.21 -6.93 10.93
CA ILE A 101 -12.01 -7.40 11.64
C ILE A 101 -10.82 -6.45 11.42
N ILE A 102 -10.57 -6.05 10.17
CA ILE A 102 -9.51 -5.10 9.84
C ILE A 102 -9.73 -3.78 10.56
N THR A 103 -10.95 -3.25 10.53
CA THR A 103 -11.28 -1.96 11.18
C THR A 103 -11.09 -2.04 12.70
N ILE A 104 -11.52 -3.14 13.34
CA ILE A 104 -11.31 -3.37 14.77
C ILE A 104 -9.81 -3.47 15.10
N ALA A 105 -9.04 -4.22 14.32
CA ALA A 105 -7.60 -4.37 14.54
C ALA A 105 -6.87 -3.02 14.45
N VAL A 106 -7.27 -2.16 13.51
CA VAL A 106 -6.70 -0.81 13.36
C VAL A 106 -7.10 0.08 14.54
N ILE A 107 -8.36 0.08 14.95
CA ILE A 107 -8.82 0.84 16.13
C ILE A 107 -8.06 0.40 17.38
N PHE A 108 -7.90 -0.91 17.58
CA PHE A 108 -7.14 -1.46 18.70
C PHE A 108 -5.68 -1.02 18.65
N GLY A 109 -5.04 -1.05 17.48
CA GLY A 109 -3.67 -0.57 17.28
C GLY A 109 -3.50 0.92 17.58
N ILE A 110 -4.47 1.77 17.20
CA ILE A 110 -4.46 3.20 17.54
C ILE A 110 -4.58 3.40 19.05
N ILE A 111 -5.50 2.68 19.70
CA ILE A 111 -5.74 2.78 21.15
C ILE A 111 -4.50 2.34 21.93
N GLY A 112 -3.88 1.21 21.57
CA GLY A 112 -2.66 0.73 22.23
C GLY A 112 -1.54 1.77 22.16
N LYS A 113 -1.34 2.37 20.98
CA LYS A 113 -0.36 3.43 20.78
C LYS A 113 -0.70 4.72 21.55
N LEU A 114 -1.98 5.05 21.72
CA LEU A 114 -2.44 6.24 22.47
C LEU A 114 -2.25 6.06 23.99
N PHE A 115 -2.45 4.84 24.50
CA PHE A 115 -2.32 4.52 25.92
C PHE A 115 -0.89 4.16 26.36
N ASN A 116 0.10 4.23 25.46
CA ASN A 116 1.50 3.87 25.75
C ASN A 116 1.65 2.45 26.36
N LEU A 117 0.82 1.51 25.89
CA LEU A 117 0.89 0.09 26.20
C LEU A 117 1.66 -0.66 25.10
#